data_AF-A0A2X3HCG7-F1
#
_entry.id   AF-A0A2X3HCG7-F1
#
_cell.length_a   1.000
_cell.length_b   1.000
_cell.length_c   1.000
_cell.angle_alpha   90.00
_cell.angle_beta   90.00
_cell.angle_gamma   90.00
#
_symmetry.space_group_name_H-M   'P 1'
#
loop_
_entity.id
_entity.type
_entity.pdbx_description
1 polymer ?
#
loop_
_entity_poly.entity_id
_entity_poly.type
_entity_poly.pdbx_seq_one_letter_code
_entity_poly.pdbx_strand_id
1 'polypeptide(L)' 'MHLTLVPYMAAAGEVKTKPTQHSVKELLSIGIQPDILICRSDRAVPANERAKIALFCNVPEKAVISLKDVDSIYKIPAC' A
#
# COMPACT_ATOMS: atom_id res chain seq x y z
N MET A 1 6.19 -1.08 10.90
CA MET A 1 5.08 -0.53 10.07
C MET A 1 5.68 0.38 9.00
N HIS A 2 5.25 0.27 7.75
CA HIS A 2 5.75 1.06 6.62
C HIS A 2 4.60 1.73 5.86
N LEU A 3 4.75 3.02 5.54
CA LEU A 3 3.77 3.81 4.81
C LEU A 3 4.26 4.03 3.38
N THR A 4 3.39 3.79 2.40
CA THR A 4 3.73 3.90 0.97
C THR A 4 2.59 4.55 0.20
N LEU A 5 2.93 5.21 -0.91
CA LEU A 5 1.96 5.80 -1.83
C LEU A 5 1.68 4.82 -2.98
N VAL A 6 0.41 4.53 -3.22
CA VAL A 6 -0.07 3.75 -4.37
C VAL A 6 -0.76 4.72 -5.33
N PRO A 7 -0.03 5.25 -6.34
CA PRO A 7 -0.60 6.24 -7.25
C PRO A 7 -1.56 5.58 -8.25
N TYR A 8 -2.61 6.32 -8.60
CA TYR A 8 -3.49 5.97 -9.70
C TYR A 8 -3.08 6.68 -10.98
N MET A 9 -2.95 5.93 -12.08
CA MET A 9 -2.64 6.48 -13.39
C MET A 9 -3.91 6.64 -14.21
N ALA A 10 -4.43 7.88 -14.29
CA ALA A 10 -5.67 8.18 -15.00
C ALA A 10 -5.65 7.76 -16.49
N ALA A 11 -4.50 7.90 -17.15
CA ALA A 11 -4.33 7.49 -18.55
C ALA A 11 -4.49 5.97 -18.79
N ALA A 12 -4.19 5.14 -17.77
CA ALA A 12 -4.25 3.68 -17.87
C ALA A 12 -5.45 3.07 -17.11
N GLY A 13 -6.16 3.87 -16.32
CA GLY A 13 -7.30 3.41 -15.54
C GLY A 13 -6.94 2.49 -14.36
N GLU A 14 -5.66 2.42 -13.96
CA GLU A 14 -5.19 1.45 -12.96
C GLU A 14 -4.28 2.08 -11.89
N VAL A 15 -4.28 1.45 -10.71
CA VAL A 15 -3.32 1.75 -9.65
C VAL A 15 -1.98 1.09 -9.96
N LYS A 16 -0.87 1.78 -9.68
CA LYS A 16 0.47 1.25 -9.87
C LYS A 16 1.07 0.82 -8.55
N THR A 17 1.27 -0.48 -8.39
CA THR A 17 1.84 -1.10 -7.17
C THR A 17 3.36 -1.24 -7.19
N LYS A 18 4.01 -1.03 -8.34
CA LYS A 18 5.48 -1.08 -8.51
C LYS A 18 6.25 -0.15 -7.56
N PRO A 19 5.87 1.14 -7.38
CA PRO A 19 6.57 2.03 -6.44
C PRO A 19 6.60 1.50 -5.01
N THR A 20 5.48 0.92 -4.56
CA THR A 20 5.38 0.27 -3.24
C THR A 20 6.31 -0.93 -3.12
N GLN A 21 6.34 -1.80 -4.13
CA GLN A 21 7.22 -2.97 -4.16
C GLN A 21 8.71 -2.56 -4.09
N HIS A 22 9.09 -1.51 -4.82
CA HIS A 22 10.46 -0.99 -4.79
C HIS A 22 10.82 -0.45 -3.41
N SER A 23 9.93 0.34 -2.79
CA SER A 23 10.15 0.90 -1.46
C SER A 23 10.31 -0.19 -0.38
N VAL A 24 9.49 -1.25 -0.42
CA VAL A 24 9.64 -2.38 0.51
C VAL A 24 10.93 -3.15 0.25
N LYS A 25 11.31 -3.34 -1.02
CA LYS A 25 12.58 -4.01 -1.37
C LYS A 25 13.79 -3.24 -0.84
N GLU A 26 13.79 -1.91 -0.90
CA GLU A 26 14.83 -1.08 -0.30
C GLU A 26 14.88 -1.26 1.22
N LEU A 27 13.72 -1.29 1.89
CA LEU A 27 13.60 -1.54 3.33
C LEU A 27 14.18 -2.92 3.72
N LEU A 28 13.86 -3.95 2.92
CA LEU A 28 14.40 -5.31 3.12
C LEU A 28 15.90 -5.38 2.86
N SER A 29 16.42 -4.58 1.92
CA SER A 29 17.86 -4.57 1.58
C SER A 29 18.75 -4.08 2.73
N ILE A 30 18.19 -3.27 3.64
CA ILE A 30 18.85 -2.81 4.87
C ILE A 30 18.52 -3.70 6.09
N GLY A 31 17.82 -4.83 5.88
CA GLY A 31 17.50 -5.81 6.92
C GLY A 31 16.22 -5.53 7.71
N ILE A 32 15.35 -4.63 7.24
CA ILE A 32 14.10 -4.30 7.94
C ILE A 32 12.92 -4.99 7.24
N GLN A 33 12.23 -5.88 7.97
CA GLN A 33 10.97 -6.49 7.52
C GLN A 33 9.80 -5.68 8.08
N PRO A 34 8.93 -5.10 7.24
CA PRO A 34 7.71 -4.48 7.73
C PRO A 34 6.67 -5.53 8.12
N ASP A 35 6.07 -5.40 9.31
CA ASP A 35 4.94 -6.25 9.72
C ASP A 35 3.60 -5.80 9.11
N ILE A 36 3.47 -4.50 8.83
CA ILE A 36 2.26 -3.83 8.36
C ILE A 36 2.65 -2.83 7.27
N LEU A 37 1.90 -2.85 6.16
CA LEU A 37 2.00 -1.91 5.06
C LEU A 37 0.74 -1.04 5.01
N ILE A 38 0.91 0.27 5.09
CA ILE A 38 -0.18 1.24 4.89
C ILE A 38 -0.05 1.82 3.49
N CYS A 39 -0.98 1.46 2.62
CA CYS A 39 -1.06 1.89 1.23
C CYS A 39 -1.97 3.12 1.12
N ARG A 40 -1.36 4.32 1.10
CA ARG A 40 -2.05 5.58 0.85
C ARG A 40 -2.41 5.71 -0.63
N SER A 41 -3.64 6.10 -0.93
CA SER A 41 -4.10 6.35 -2.30
C SER A 41 -5.29 7.30 -2.34
N ASP A 42 -5.54 7.91 -3.49
CA ASP A 42 -6.72 8.77 -3.73
C ASP A 42 -8.04 7.97 -3.77
N ARG A 43 -7.95 6.66 -3.97
CA ARG A 43 -9.07 5.71 -4.09
C ARG A 43 -8.75 4.42 -3.37
N ALA A 44 -9.74 3.56 -3.14
CA ALA A 44 -9.50 2.25 -2.52
C ALA A 44 -8.57 1.39 -3.41
N VAL A 45 -7.56 0.76 -2.78
CA VAL A 45 -6.69 -0.19 -3.49
C VAL A 45 -7.48 -1.48 -3.73
N PRO A 46 -7.63 -1.95 -4.99
CA PRO A 46 -8.34 -3.18 -5.30
C PRO A 46 -7.76 -4.39 -4.58
N ALA A 47 -8.60 -5.37 -4.22
CA ALA A 47 -8.17 -6.59 -3.52
C ALA A 47 -7.07 -7.34 -4.27
N ASN A 48 -7.16 -7.46 -5.60
CA ASN A 48 -6.12 -8.10 -6.42
C ASN A 48 -4.75 -7.42 -6.28
N GLU A 49 -4.73 -6.09 -6.25
CA GLU A 49 -3.50 -5.32 -6.11
C GLU A 49 -2.93 -5.41 -4.70
N ARG A 50 -3.79 -5.45 -3.67
CA ARG A 50 -3.37 -5.76 -2.28
C ARG A 50 -2.75 -7.14 -2.16
N ALA A 51 -3.36 -8.17 -2.77
CA ALA A 51 -2.85 -9.53 -2.75
C ALA A 51 -1.47 -9.62 -3.43
N LYS A 52 -1.26 -8.91 -4.55
CA LYS A 52 0.05 -8.79 -5.18
C LYS A 52 1.07 -8.13 -4.25
N ILE A 53 0.73 -7.00 -3.63
CA ILE A 53 1.63 -6.33 -2.67
C ILE A 53 2.00 -7.28 -1.53
N ALA A 54 1.03 -7.97 -0.95
CA ALA A 54 1.24 -8.94 0.12
C ALA A 54 2.23 -10.04 -0.31
N LEU A 55 2.02 -10.62 -1.49
CA LEU A 55 2.87 -11.66 -2.07
C LEU A 55 4.31 -11.16 -2.30
N PHE A 56 4.49 -10.00 -2.95
CA PHE A 56 5.80 -9.46 -3.27
C PHE A 56 6.57 -8.99 -2.03
N CYS A 57 5.87 -8.51 -1.01
CA CYS A 57 6.46 -7.99 0.22
C CYS A 57 6.58 -9.05 1.32
N ASN A 58 6.13 -10.28 1.06
CA ASN A 58 6.10 -11.39 2.00
C ASN A 58 5.42 -11.03 3.34
N VAL A 59 4.26 -10.37 3.27
CA VAL A 59 3.43 -10.04 4.43
C VAL A 59 2.03 -10.64 4.27
N PRO A 60 1.30 -10.95 5.37
CA PRO A 60 -0.08 -11.38 5.27
C PRO A 60 -0.96 -10.33 4.56
N GLU A 61 -1.92 -10.75 3.76
CA GLU A 61 -2.82 -9.82 3.05
C GLU A 61 -3.61 -8.89 4.00
N LYS A 62 -3.94 -9.40 5.19
CA LYS A 62 -4.55 -8.61 6.28
C LYS A 62 -3.66 -7.49 6.80
N ALA A 63 -2.35 -7.57 6.59
CA ALA A 63 -1.37 -6.57 6.99
C ALA A 63 -1.15 -5.49 5.92
N VAL A 64 -1.77 -5.62 4.75
CA VAL A 64 -1.79 -4.59 3.70
C VAL A 64 -3.05 -3.76 3.85
N ILE A 65 -2.95 -2.58 4.46
CA ILE A 65 -4.07 -1.71 4.78
C ILE A 65 -4.24 -0.66 3.68
N SER A 66 -5.41 -0.61 3.04
CA SER A 66 -5.75 0.41 2.05
C SER A 66 -6.25 1.67 2.75
N LEU A 67 -5.47 2.74 2.72
CA LEU A 67 -5.80 4.03 3.33
C LEU A 67 -6.14 5.05 2.25
N LYS A 68 -7.42 5.13 1.88
CA LYS A 68 -7.89 6.13 0.92
C LYS A 68 -7.85 7.54 1.52
N ASP A 69 -7.77 8.56 0.66
CA ASP A 69 -7.94 9.93 1.09
C ASP A 69 -9.33 10.16 1.71
N VAL A 70 -9.33 10.94 2.79
CA VAL A 70 -10.53 11.35 3.54
C VAL A 70 -10.53 12.85 3.73
N ASP A 71 -11.73 13.42 3.84
CA ASP A 71 -12.00 14.85 4.01
C ASP A 71 -11.76 15.36 5.44
N SER A 72 -11.54 14.47 6.41
CA SER A 72 -11.24 14.84 7.79
C SER A 72 -10.31 13.84 8.45
N ILE A 73 -9.34 14.34 9.22
CA ILE A 73 -8.38 13.51 9.97
C ILE A 73 -9.06 12.58 10.97
N TYR A 74 -10.24 12.94 11.48
CA TYR A 74 -10.99 12.14 12.44
C TYR A 74 -11.59 10.87 11.83
N LYS A 75 -11.60 10.76 10.50
CA LYS A 75 -12.08 9.56 9.80
C LYS A 75 -10.98 8.50 9.64
N ILE A 76 -9.71 8.87 9.77
CA ILE A 76 -8.57 7.96 9.60
C ILE A 76 -8.65 6.72 10.53
N PRO A 77 -9.00 6.84 11.83
CA PRO A 77 -9.08 5.67 12.71
C PRO A 77 -10.21 4.69 12.38
N ALA A 78 -11.20 5.11 11.58
CA ALA A 78 -12.35 4.29 11.19
C ALA A 78 -12.21 3.68 9.77
N CYS A 79 -11.10 3.96 9.08
CA CYS A 79 -10.82 3.47 7.73
C CYS A 79 -10.30 2.03 7.71
#